data_AF-A0A915MV31-F1
#
_entry.id   AF-A0A915MV31-F1
#
_cell.length_a   1.000
_cell.length_b   1.000
_cell.length_c   1.000
_cell.angle_alpha   90.00
_cell.angle_beta   90.00
_cell.angle_gamma   90.00
#
_symmetry.space_group_name_H-M   'P 1'
#
loop_
_entity.id
_entity.type
_entity.pdbx_description
1 polymer ?
#
loop_
_entity_poly.entity_id
_entity_poly.type
_entity_poly.pdbx_seq_one_letter_code
_entity_poly.pdbx_strand_id
1 'polypeptide(L)'
;MSIEEALRSQSTSSDSIDKNRPTKQPRIEIALETKSQWSKDGEKTAGINKAIMEMIAPFSIIDDVGFQRLVRILQPKFEFHYGRKYFTENLMPKIYNKVKCRVQKDLDKADAISFTFDVWSSRDSMHSLEQSRLKVYFKIKRVRLVEEALTEFSIPTEKIFLFLRDSAEVMIKVCNEMGLRHSDCFAHKLNLAKTQ
;
A
#
# COMPACT_ATOMS: atom_id res chain seq x y z
N MET A 1 29.98 -21.56 44.69
CA MET A 1 29.31 -22.26 43.57
C MET A 1 29.80 -21.64 42.28
N SER A 2 30.82 -22.26 41.69
CA SER A 2 31.51 -21.77 40.49
C SER A 2 31.18 -22.68 39.31
N ILE A 3 31.23 -22.12 38.11
CA ILE A 3 30.67 -22.59 36.84
C ILE A 3 31.24 -23.95 36.36
N GLU A 4 32.27 -24.50 37.00
CA GLU A 4 32.94 -25.73 36.57
C GLU A 4 32.21 -27.05 36.89
N GLU A 5 31.23 -27.07 37.80
CA GLU A 5 30.49 -28.31 38.11
C GLU A 5 29.36 -28.66 37.12
N ALA A 6 28.97 -27.73 36.24
CA ALA A 6 27.90 -27.97 35.26
C ALA A 6 28.37 -28.71 33.98
N LEU A 7 29.68 -28.94 33.82
CA LEU A 7 30.26 -29.55 32.62
C LEU A 7 30.55 -31.07 32.75
N ARG A 8 30.15 -31.72 33.86
CA ARG A 8 30.51 -33.14 34.12
C ARG A 8 29.38 -34.16 33.94
N SER A 9 28.22 -33.78 33.39
CA SER A 9 27.09 -34.69 33.17
C SER A 9 26.76 -34.93 31.69
N GLN A 10 27.78 -35.08 30.84
CA GLN A 10 27.63 -35.79 29.57
C GLN A 10 28.56 -37.00 29.54
N SER A 11 28.01 -38.19 29.78
CA SER A 11 28.34 -39.38 28.98
C SER A 11 27.32 -40.47 29.24
N THR A 12 26.95 -41.16 28.15
CA THR A 12 26.09 -42.35 28.04
C THR A 12 24.59 -42.10 27.78
N SER A 13 24.29 -41.60 26.58
CA SER A 13 23.15 -42.16 25.83
C SER A 13 23.57 -42.36 24.38
N SER A 14 23.66 -43.63 23.99
CA SER A 14 23.97 -44.13 22.65
C SER A 14 23.30 -43.31 21.54
N ASP A 15 24.12 -42.74 20.66
CA ASP A 15 23.71 -42.13 19.40
C ASP A 15 22.92 -43.13 18.55
N SER A 16 21.60 -43.00 18.58
CA SER A 16 20.74 -43.60 17.58
C SER A 16 20.96 -42.86 16.26
N ILE A 17 21.76 -43.46 15.39
CA ILE A 17 21.97 -43.04 14.01
C ILE A 17 20.60 -42.98 13.33
N ASP A 18 20.11 -41.76 13.11
CA ASP A 18 18.94 -41.46 12.30
C ASP A 18 19.19 -41.92 10.85
N LYS A 19 18.62 -43.08 10.49
CA LYS A 19 18.79 -43.78 9.21
C LYS A 19 18.11 -43.06 8.04
N ASN A 20 17.56 -41.86 8.24
CA ASN A 20 16.81 -41.13 7.22
C ASN A 20 17.54 -39.90 6.63
N ARG A 21 18.84 -39.73 6.89
CA ARG A 21 19.62 -38.71 6.16
C ARG A 21 19.77 -39.11 4.70
N PRO A 22 19.44 -38.25 3.73
CA PRO A 22 19.67 -38.55 2.32
C PRO A 22 21.15 -38.84 2.09
N THR A 23 21.46 -40.07 1.68
CA THR A 23 22.82 -40.66 1.59
C THR A 23 23.60 -40.25 0.34
N LYS A 24 23.03 -39.40 -0.52
CA LYS A 24 23.72 -38.90 -1.72
C LYS A 24 23.98 -37.41 -1.57
N GLN A 25 25.26 -37.05 -1.53
CA GLN A 25 25.70 -35.66 -1.67
C GLN A 25 25.13 -35.11 -2.98
N PRO A 26 24.34 -34.01 -2.95
CA PRO A 26 23.85 -33.39 -4.17
C PRO A 26 25.03 -32.90 -5.00
N ARG A 27 24.86 -32.89 -6.33
CA ARG A 27 25.85 -32.28 -7.23
C ARG A 27 26.10 -30.84 -6.81
N ILE A 28 27.35 -30.40 -6.95
CA ILE A 28 27.79 -29.04 -6.57
C ILE A 28 26.90 -27.99 -7.23
N GLU A 29 26.51 -28.20 -8.49
CA GLU A 29 25.57 -27.37 -9.24
C GLU A 29 24.23 -27.21 -8.50
N ILE A 30 23.61 -28.33 -8.10
CA ILE A 30 22.33 -28.35 -7.39
C ILE A 30 22.47 -27.69 -6.01
N ALA A 31 23.58 -27.91 -5.32
CA ALA A 31 23.86 -27.27 -4.04
C ALA A 31 24.04 -25.75 -4.17
N LEU A 32 24.70 -25.27 -5.24
CA LEU A 32 24.82 -23.85 -5.57
C LEU A 32 23.47 -23.23 -5.93
N GLU A 33 22.66 -23.89 -6.75
CA GLU A 33 21.32 -23.44 -7.14
C GLU A 33 20.34 -23.42 -5.96
N THR A 34 20.56 -24.27 -4.96
CA THR A 34 19.77 -24.27 -3.73
C THR A 34 20.13 -23.07 -2.86
N LYS A 35 21.40 -22.64 -2.88
CA LYS A 35 21.90 -21.44 -2.17
C LYS A 35 21.74 -20.13 -2.94
N SER A 36 21.50 -20.16 -4.24
CA SER A 36 21.46 -18.94 -5.05
C SER A 36 20.22 -18.11 -4.74
N GLN A 37 20.44 -16.81 -4.57
CA GLN A 37 19.39 -15.81 -4.47
C GLN A 37 18.79 -15.56 -5.86
N TRP A 38 17.52 -15.15 -5.89
CA TRP A 38 16.90 -14.74 -7.14
C TRP A 38 17.54 -13.48 -7.69
N SER A 39 17.64 -13.44 -9.02
CA SER A 39 18.09 -12.26 -9.74
C SER A 39 17.23 -11.04 -9.39
N LYS A 40 17.88 -9.87 -9.32
CA LYS A 40 17.22 -8.58 -9.12
C LYS A 40 16.13 -8.30 -10.18
N ASP A 41 16.38 -8.71 -11.43
CA ASP A 41 15.49 -8.50 -12.58
C ASP A 41 14.62 -9.74 -12.87
N GLY A 42 14.61 -10.71 -11.95
CA GLY A 42 13.82 -11.93 -12.08
C GLY A 42 12.33 -11.70 -11.86
N GLU A 43 11.49 -12.47 -12.57
CA GLU A 43 10.03 -12.40 -12.47
C GLU A 43 9.53 -12.61 -11.03
N LYS A 44 10.16 -13.53 -10.28
CA LYS A 44 9.80 -13.81 -8.89
C LYS A 44 10.09 -12.64 -7.95
N THR A 45 11.24 -11.99 -8.13
CA THR A 45 11.63 -10.78 -7.39
C THR A 45 10.66 -9.63 -7.70
N ALA A 46 10.34 -9.44 -8.98
CA ALA A 46 9.35 -8.45 -9.41
C ALA A 46 7.96 -8.73 -8.82
N GLY A 47 7.55 -10.00 -8.75
CA GLY A 47 6.29 -10.44 -8.14
C GLY A 47 6.19 -10.08 -6.65
N ILE A 48 7.25 -10.32 -5.87
CA ILE A 48 7.28 -9.95 -4.45
C ILE A 48 7.27 -8.43 -4.29
N ASN A 49 8.08 -7.69 -5.07
CA ASN A 49 8.09 -6.22 -5.01
C ASN A 49 6.70 -5.63 -5.33
N LYS A 50 5.99 -6.23 -6.29
CA LYS A 50 4.61 -5.86 -6.61
C LYS A 50 3.65 -6.15 -5.45
N ALA A 51 3.76 -7.31 -4.82
CA ALA A 51 2.94 -7.65 -3.66
C ALA A 51 3.17 -6.71 -2.47
N ILE A 52 4.44 -6.32 -2.22
CA ILE A 52 4.80 -5.34 -1.18
C ILE A 52 4.13 -3.98 -1.49
N MET A 53 4.15 -3.54 -2.74
CA MET A 53 3.47 -2.29 -3.13
C MET A 53 1.94 -2.35 -2.94
N GLU A 54 1.34 -3.50 -3.22
CA GLU A 54 -0.10 -3.73 -3.09
C GLU A 54 -0.58 -3.82 -1.63
N MET A 55 0.34 -4.01 -0.67
CA MET A 55 0.02 -4.01 0.76
C MET A 55 -0.44 -2.63 1.28
N ILE A 56 -0.17 -1.54 0.54
CA ILE A 56 -0.51 -0.15 0.91
C ILE A 56 -0.06 0.16 2.35
N ALA A 57 1.21 -0.12 2.64
CA ALA A 57 1.85 0.20 3.92
C ALA A 57 2.85 1.35 3.77
N PRO A 58 3.23 2.04 4.86
CA PRO A 58 4.33 3.00 4.82
C PRO A 58 5.59 2.32 4.27
N PHE A 59 6.25 2.94 3.29
CA PHE A 59 7.47 2.38 2.70
C PHE A 59 8.65 2.24 3.68
N SER A 60 8.51 2.70 4.92
CA SER A 60 9.42 2.37 6.03
C SER A 60 9.56 0.87 6.24
N ILE A 61 8.50 0.11 5.99
CA ILE A 61 8.46 -1.31 6.29
C ILE A 61 9.50 -2.10 5.49
N ILE A 62 9.91 -1.59 4.33
CA ILE A 62 10.94 -2.21 3.49
C ILE A 62 12.30 -2.18 4.20
N ASP A 63 12.57 -1.11 4.95
CA ASP A 63 13.81 -0.93 5.70
C ASP A 63 13.71 -1.52 7.13
N ASP A 64 12.53 -2.04 7.52
CA ASP A 64 12.30 -2.62 8.84
C ASP A 64 12.97 -3.99 8.99
N VAL A 65 13.78 -4.13 10.04
CA VAL A 65 14.58 -5.34 10.29
C VAL A 65 13.70 -6.54 10.61
N GLY A 66 12.58 -6.34 11.32
CA GLY A 66 11.63 -7.40 11.66
C GLY A 66 10.94 -7.94 10.42
N PHE A 67 10.46 -7.03 9.56
CA PHE A 67 9.85 -7.39 8.29
C PHE A 67 10.83 -8.13 7.37
N GLN A 68 12.06 -7.65 7.23
CA GLN A 68 13.06 -8.34 6.41
C GLN A 68 13.37 -9.76 6.94
N ARG A 69 13.43 -9.94 8.26
CA ARG A 69 13.60 -11.27 8.87
C ARG A 69 12.42 -12.19 8.58
N LEU A 70 11.19 -11.68 8.72
CA LEU A 70 9.98 -12.43 8.39
C LEU A 70 10.01 -12.90 6.92
N VAL A 71 10.32 -12.01 5.99
CA VAL A 71 10.38 -12.35 4.57
C VAL A 71 11.50 -13.35 4.27
N ARG A 72 12.66 -13.27 4.93
CA ARG A 72 13.73 -14.29 4.78
C ARG A 72 13.30 -15.68 5.26
N ILE A 73 12.43 -15.78 6.27
CA ILE A 73 11.87 -17.05 6.74
C ILE A 73 10.85 -17.59 5.72
N LEU A 74 9.96 -16.72 5.23
CA LEU A 74 8.89 -17.11 4.30
C LEU A 74 9.40 -17.39 2.87
N GLN A 75 10.38 -16.61 2.40
CA GLN A 75 11.03 -16.74 1.10
C GLN A 75 12.55 -16.53 1.21
N PRO A 76 13.31 -17.58 1.54
CA PRO A 76 14.76 -17.50 1.73
C PRO A 76 15.56 -17.13 0.48
N LYS A 77 15.00 -17.40 -0.72
CA LYS A 77 15.65 -17.07 -2.00
C LYS A 77 15.43 -15.61 -2.43
N PHE A 78 14.51 -14.89 -1.79
CA PHE A 78 14.28 -13.49 -2.07
C PHE A 78 15.25 -12.61 -1.27
N GLU A 79 15.85 -11.66 -1.96
CA GLU A 79 16.69 -10.64 -1.34
C GLU A 79 16.11 -9.26 -1.62
N PHE A 80 16.18 -8.39 -0.60
CA PHE A 80 15.79 -7.00 -0.73
C PHE A 80 16.88 -6.24 -1.48
N HIS A 81 16.80 -6.28 -2.81
CA HIS A 81 17.71 -5.57 -3.71
C HIS A 81 17.48 -4.04 -3.70
N TYR A 82 16.33 -3.60 -3.20
CA TYR A 82 15.87 -2.23 -3.29
C TYR A 82 15.35 -1.74 -1.93
N GLY A 83 15.72 -0.52 -1.54
CA GLY A 83 15.19 0.15 -0.36
C GLY A 83 13.99 1.04 -0.68
N ARG A 84 13.48 1.73 0.35
CA ARG A 84 12.35 2.68 0.25
C ARG A 84 12.39 3.60 -0.97
N LYS A 85 13.56 4.16 -1.29
CA LYS A 85 13.72 5.16 -2.36
C LYS A 85 13.27 4.63 -3.71
N TYR A 86 13.66 3.40 -4.05
CA TYR A 86 13.27 2.76 -5.30
C TYR A 86 11.76 2.50 -5.38
N PHE A 87 11.15 2.04 -4.27
CA PHE A 87 9.71 1.83 -4.22
C PHE A 87 8.95 3.15 -4.42
N THR A 88 9.46 4.24 -3.84
CA THR A 88 8.86 5.58 -3.93
C THR A 88 9.04 6.22 -5.30
N GLU A 89 10.26 6.21 -5.84
CA GLU A 89 10.61 7.00 -7.04
C GLU A 89 10.45 6.22 -8.35
N ASN A 90 10.49 4.89 -8.30
CA ASN A 90 10.45 4.05 -9.51
C ASN A 90 9.19 3.19 -9.58
N LEU A 91 8.85 2.47 -8.51
CA LEU A 91 7.76 1.49 -8.55
C LEU A 91 6.39 2.13 -8.34
N MET A 92 6.28 3.12 -7.44
CA MET A 92 5.04 3.86 -7.18
C MET A 92 4.50 4.57 -8.42
N PRO A 93 5.29 5.34 -9.20
CA PRO A 93 4.77 6.00 -10.39
C PRO A 93 4.27 5.00 -11.43
N LYS A 94 4.91 3.83 -11.57
CA LYS A 94 4.47 2.77 -12.50
C LYS A 94 3.11 2.22 -12.10
N ILE A 95 2.92 1.90 -10.81
CA ILE A 95 1.65 1.38 -10.31
C ILE A 95 0.56 2.46 -10.37
N TYR A 96 0.89 3.69 -9.98
CA TYR A 96 -0.01 4.84 -10.08
C TYR A 96 -0.51 5.02 -11.51
N ASN A 97 0.39 5.10 -12.50
CA ASN A 97 0.00 5.28 -13.91
C ASN A 97 -0.84 4.12 -14.45
N LYS A 98 -0.55 2.89 -14.01
CA LYS A 98 -1.36 1.72 -14.37
C LYS A 98 -2.78 1.83 -13.83
N VAL A 99 -2.94 2.21 -12.56
CA VAL A 99 -4.25 2.39 -11.93
C VAL A 99 -4.97 3.59 -12.54
N LYS A 100 -4.28 4.72 -12.73
CA LYS A 100 -4.80 5.92 -13.38
C LYS A 100 -5.34 5.60 -14.77
N CYS A 101 -4.61 4.86 -15.59
CA CYS A 101 -5.07 4.46 -16.93
C CYS A 101 -6.35 3.61 -16.86
N ARG A 102 -6.47 2.73 -15.86
CA ARG A 102 -7.69 1.95 -15.66
C ARG A 102 -8.87 2.84 -15.24
N VAL A 103 -8.66 3.72 -14.25
CA VAL A 103 -9.67 4.67 -13.79
C VAL A 103 -10.13 5.58 -14.93
N GLN A 104 -9.19 6.08 -15.75
CA GLN A 104 -9.50 6.89 -16.92
C GLN A 104 -10.43 6.15 -17.89
N LYS A 105 -10.13 4.89 -18.22
CA LYS A 105 -10.99 4.07 -19.08
C LYS A 105 -12.40 3.88 -18.52
N ASP A 106 -12.52 3.78 -17.20
CA ASP A 106 -13.82 3.65 -16.54
C ASP A 106 -14.59 4.99 -16.55
N LEU A 107 -13.89 6.12 -16.38
CA LEU A 107 -14.45 7.48 -16.48
C LEU A 107 -14.90 7.83 -17.90
N ASP A 108 -14.10 7.46 -18.91
CA ASP A 108 -14.40 7.75 -20.32
C ASP A 108 -15.71 7.07 -20.75
N LYS A 109 -15.98 5.87 -20.24
CA LYS A 109 -17.19 5.08 -20.48
C LYS A 109 -18.41 5.55 -19.70
N ALA A 110 -18.21 6.30 -18.61
CA ALA A 110 -19.32 6.75 -17.79
C ALA A 110 -20.10 7.88 -18.49
N ASP A 111 -21.42 7.76 -18.51
CA ASP A 111 -22.33 8.78 -19.02
C ASP A 111 -22.47 9.96 -18.04
N ALA A 112 -22.44 9.64 -16.74
CA ALA A 112 -22.56 10.59 -15.65
C ALA A 112 -21.64 10.19 -14.50
N ILE A 113 -20.98 11.19 -13.90
CA ILE A 113 -20.02 11.02 -12.81
C ILE A 113 -20.50 11.84 -11.61
N SER A 114 -20.47 11.23 -10.43
CA SER A 114 -20.72 11.95 -9.17
C SER A 114 -19.49 11.84 -8.28
N PHE A 115 -19.13 12.93 -7.61
CA PHE A 115 -18.00 12.96 -6.70
C PHE A 115 -18.47 13.06 -5.26
N THR A 116 -17.77 12.38 -4.37
CA THR A 116 -17.98 12.49 -2.93
C THR A 116 -16.74 13.11 -2.29
N PHE A 117 -16.90 14.23 -1.58
CA PHE A 117 -15.83 14.84 -0.81
C PHE A 117 -16.07 14.63 0.67
N ASP A 118 -15.03 14.15 1.32
CA ASP A 118 -14.97 14.02 2.76
C ASP A 118 -13.84 14.93 3.24
N VAL A 119 -14.22 16.03 3.90
CA VAL A 119 -13.27 16.94 4.50
C VAL A 119 -13.31 16.73 5.99
N TRP A 120 -12.15 16.47 6.57
CA TRP A 120 -12.04 16.46 8.02
C TRP A 120 -10.81 17.24 8.46
N SER A 121 -10.94 17.90 9.61
CA SER A 121 -9.86 18.58 10.29
C SER A 121 -9.41 17.74 11.47
N SER A 122 -8.15 17.28 11.44
CA SER A 122 -7.48 16.79 12.64
C SER A 122 -7.03 17.99 13.48
N ARG A 123 -7.05 17.88 14.82
CA ARG A 123 -6.51 18.93 15.72
C ARG A 123 -5.05 19.30 15.42
N ASP A 124 -4.30 18.38 14.79
CA ASP A 124 -2.90 18.57 14.42
C ASP A 124 -2.68 18.97 12.94
N SER A 125 -3.73 19.38 12.21
CA SER A 125 -3.67 19.79 10.78
C SER A 125 -3.03 18.79 9.78
N MET A 126 -2.84 17.53 10.20
CA MET A 126 -2.20 16.49 9.42
C MET A 126 -2.89 15.14 9.69
N HIS A 127 -3.23 14.45 8.59
CA HIS A 127 -3.73 13.08 8.48
C HIS A 127 -5.21 12.91 8.17
N SER A 128 -5.45 12.39 6.96
CA SER A 128 -6.73 11.90 6.51
C SER A 128 -6.65 10.52 5.83
N LEU A 129 -6.86 9.44 6.60
CA LEU A 129 -7.32 8.08 6.19
C LEU A 129 -8.53 7.70 7.10
N GLU A 130 -9.64 7.09 6.67
CA GLU A 130 -9.75 5.73 6.12
C GLU A 130 -11.17 5.38 5.55
N GLN A 131 -11.22 4.25 4.79
CA GLN A 131 -12.32 3.31 4.45
C GLN A 131 -13.20 3.43 3.18
N SER A 132 -12.92 2.50 2.26
CA SER A 132 -13.76 1.75 1.30
C SER A 132 -14.17 2.34 -0.06
N ARG A 133 -13.93 1.50 -1.10
CA ARG A 133 -14.23 1.52 -2.56
C ARG A 133 -13.65 2.68 -3.38
N LEU A 134 -12.79 2.34 -4.36
CA LEU A 134 -12.22 3.18 -5.43
C LEU A 134 -12.27 4.70 -5.13
N LYS A 135 -11.59 5.10 -4.06
CA LYS A 135 -11.45 6.50 -3.67
C LYS A 135 -10.24 7.06 -4.41
N VAL A 136 -10.47 7.97 -5.35
CA VAL A 136 -9.40 8.83 -5.84
C VAL A 136 -9.20 9.90 -4.77
N TYR A 137 -8.09 9.81 -4.05
CA TYR A 137 -7.79 10.74 -2.96
C TYR A 137 -7.20 12.02 -3.51
N PHE A 138 -7.97 13.10 -3.45
CA PHE A 138 -7.46 14.44 -3.64
C PHE A 138 -7.31 15.09 -2.27
N LYS A 139 -6.08 15.44 -1.90
CA LYS A 139 -5.84 16.27 -0.71
C LYS A 139 -6.33 17.67 -1.02
N ILE A 140 -7.59 17.98 -0.70
CA ILE A 140 -8.20 19.28 -1.04
C ILE A 140 -8.05 20.22 0.15
N LYS A 141 -7.13 21.18 0.02
CA LYS A 141 -6.98 22.30 0.94
C LYS A 141 -7.52 23.62 0.35
N ARG A 142 -7.79 23.66 -0.96
CA ARG A 142 -8.11 24.86 -1.77
C ARG A 142 -8.90 24.45 -3.02
N VAL A 143 -9.68 25.38 -3.59
CA VAL A 143 -10.43 25.25 -4.86
C VAL A 143 -9.58 24.66 -5.99
N ARG A 144 -8.33 25.14 -6.12
CA ARG A 144 -7.38 24.71 -7.16
C ARG A 144 -7.18 23.20 -7.27
N LEU A 145 -7.33 22.46 -6.17
CA LEU A 145 -7.07 21.02 -6.15
C LEU A 145 -8.19 20.20 -6.80
N VAL A 146 -9.42 20.71 -6.84
CA VAL A 146 -10.52 20.08 -7.58
C VAL A 146 -10.34 20.31 -9.08
N GLU A 147 -9.93 21.51 -9.48
CA GLU A 147 -9.63 21.83 -10.89
C GLU A 147 -8.43 21.02 -11.42
N GLU A 148 -7.36 20.93 -10.62
CA GLU A 148 -6.19 20.10 -10.94
C GLU A 148 -6.59 18.62 -11.10
N ALA A 149 -7.44 18.11 -10.21
CA ALA A 149 -7.97 16.75 -10.27
C ALA A 149 -8.78 16.48 -11.55
N LEU A 150 -9.73 17.37 -11.87
CA LEU A 150 -10.56 17.24 -13.08
C LEU A 150 -9.69 17.32 -14.34
N THR A 151 -8.69 18.22 -14.36
CA THR A 151 -7.73 18.35 -15.46
C THR A 151 -6.85 17.11 -15.59
N GLU A 152 -6.33 16.60 -14.46
CA GLU A 152 -5.43 15.45 -14.43
C GLU A 152 -6.07 14.19 -15.03
N PHE A 153 -7.37 14.02 -14.79
CA PHE A 153 -8.19 12.92 -15.30
C PHE A 153 -9.01 13.30 -16.55
N SER A 154 -8.75 14.47 -17.15
CA SER A 154 -9.45 14.96 -18.34
C SER A 154 -10.98 14.81 -18.25
N ILE A 155 -11.55 15.10 -17.07
CA ILE A 155 -12.97 14.90 -16.78
C ILE A 155 -13.73 16.15 -17.23
N PRO A 156 -14.58 16.05 -18.27
CA PRO A 156 -15.44 17.14 -18.67
C PRO A 156 -16.42 17.52 -17.56
N THR A 157 -16.60 18.82 -17.31
CA THR A 157 -17.52 19.31 -16.27
C THR A 157 -18.98 18.98 -16.58
N GLU A 158 -19.34 18.81 -17.86
CA GLU A 158 -20.69 18.44 -18.30
C GLU A 158 -21.07 16.99 -17.96
N LYS A 159 -20.09 16.09 -17.79
CA LYS A 159 -20.35 14.71 -17.33
C LYS A 159 -20.63 14.67 -15.82
N ILE A 160 -20.40 15.77 -15.10
CA ILE A 160 -20.55 15.80 -13.67
C ILE A 160 -22.03 15.99 -13.32
N PHE A 161 -22.63 14.96 -12.75
CA PHE A 161 -24.01 14.97 -12.29
C PHE A 161 -24.17 15.67 -10.94
N LEU A 162 -23.33 15.34 -9.95
CA LEU A 162 -23.47 15.83 -8.59
C LEU A 162 -22.16 15.76 -7.78
N PHE A 163 -21.90 16.81 -7.00
CA PHE A 163 -20.90 16.83 -5.93
C PHE A 163 -21.60 16.61 -4.57
N LEU A 164 -21.39 15.45 -3.96
CA LEU A 164 -21.82 15.17 -2.59
C LEU A 164 -20.70 15.60 -1.63
N ARG A 165 -20.97 16.57 -0.76
CA ARG A 165 -19.97 17.15 0.14
C ARG A 165 -20.40 17.08 1.59
N ASP A 166 -19.46 17.08 2.52
CA ASP A 166 -19.76 17.33 3.93
C ASP A 166 -20.28 18.76 4.11
N SER A 167 -20.88 19.12 5.24
CA SER A 167 -21.43 20.49 5.40
C SER A 167 -20.37 21.58 5.60
N ALA A 168 -19.12 21.31 5.23
CA ALA A 168 -18.02 22.26 5.36
C ALA A 168 -18.19 23.47 4.43
N GLU A 169 -18.08 24.67 5.01
CA GLU A 169 -18.20 25.94 4.29
C GLU A 169 -17.20 26.08 3.14
N VAL A 170 -16.00 25.51 3.29
CA VAL A 170 -14.96 25.52 2.25
C VAL A 170 -15.45 24.82 1.00
N MET A 171 -16.08 23.65 1.14
CA MET A 171 -16.58 22.86 -0.01
C MET A 171 -17.80 23.51 -0.66
N ILE A 172 -18.64 24.19 0.12
CA ILE A 172 -19.76 24.98 -0.42
C ILE A 172 -19.23 26.10 -1.32
N LYS A 173 -18.22 26.86 -0.85
CA LYS A 173 -17.59 27.92 -1.64
C LYS A 173 -16.97 27.38 -2.92
N VAL A 174 -16.20 26.29 -2.84
CA VAL A 174 -15.58 25.63 -4.00
C VAL A 174 -16.64 25.24 -5.05
N CYS A 175 -17.71 24.57 -4.64
CA CYS A 175 -18.74 24.13 -5.60
C CYS A 175 -19.49 25.32 -6.21
N ASN A 176 -19.77 26.37 -5.43
CA ASN A 176 -20.43 27.58 -5.92
C ASN A 176 -19.56 28.35 -6.91
N GLU A 177 -18.26 28.52 -6.62
CA GLU A 177 -17.30 29.21 -7.49
C GLU A 177 -17.11 28.47 -8.81
N MET A 178 -17.09 27.13 -8.77
CA MET A 178 -16.98 26.29 -9.97
C MET A 178 -18.31 26.10 -10.73
N GLY A 179 -19.42 26.65 -10.22
CA GLY A 179 -20.75 26.47 -10.83
C GLY A 179 -21.26 25.02 -10.84
N LEU A 180 -20.75 24.17 -9.93
CA LEU A 180 -21.05 22.74 -9.89
C LEU A 180 -22.33 22.47 -9.10
N ARG A 181 -23.15 21.52 -9.58
CA ARG A 181 -24.29 21.03 -8.80
C ARG A 181 -23.79 20.25 -7.58
N HIS A 182 -24.23 20.62 -6.37
CA HIS A 182 -23.80 19.96 -5.13
C HIS A 182 -24.94 19.72 -4.13
N SER A 183 -24.71 18.81 -3.19
CA SER A 183 -25.63 18.49 -2.09
C SER A 183 -24.88 18.02 -0.84
N ASP A 184 -25.51 18.21 0.32
CA ASP A 184 -24.98 17.79 1.62
C ASP A 184 -25.02 16.27 1.76
N CYS A 185 -23.97 15.71 2.35
CA CYS A 185 -23.95 14.32 2.79
C CYS A 185 -25.00 14.10 3.88
N PHE A 186 -25.97 13.22 3.59
CA PHE A 186 -27.04 12.87 4.52
C PHE A 186 -26.51 12.34 5.86
N ALA A 187 -25.48 11.48 5.84
CA ALA A 187 -24.87 10.94 7.05
C ALA A 187 -24.29 12.04 7.95
N HIS A 188 -23.65 13.05 7.35
CA HIS A 188 -23.11 14.19 8.09
C HIS A 188 -24.24 15.03 8.71
N LYS A 189 -25.33 15.28 7.97
CA LYS A 189 -26.51 15.97 8.49
C LYS A 189 -27.17 15.22 9.65
N LEU A 190 -27.31 13.90 9.55
CA LEU A 190 -27.82 13.08 10.64
C LEU A 190 -26.95 13.18 11.88
N ASN A 191 -25.63 13.13 11.73
CA ASN A 191 -24.73 13.26 12.86
C ASN A 191 -24.85 14.64 13.53
N LEU A 192 -24.92 15.72 12.73
CA LEU A 192 -25.14 17.08 13.24
C LEU A 192 -26.45 17.18 14.03
N ALA A 193 -27.55 16.62 13.51
CA ALA A 193 -28.85 16.63 14.17
C ALA A 193 -28.87 15.85 15.49
N LYS A 194 -28.03 14.81 15.63
CA LYS A 194 -27.88 14.07 16.89
C LYS A 194 -27.09 14.85 17.95
N THR A 195 -26.16 15.69 17.52
CA THR A 195 -25.27 16.48 18.41
C THR A 195 -25.85 17.83 18.85
N GLN A 196 -27.05 18.19 18.39
CA GLN A 196 -27.84 19.34 18.88
C GLN A 196 -28.70 18.92 20.06
#